data_AF-A0A730WMS5-F1
#
_entry.id   AF-A0A730WMS5-F1
#
_cell.length_a   1.000
_cell.length_b   1.000
_cell.length_c   1.000
_cell.angle_alpha   90.00
_cell.angle_beta   90.00
_cell.angle_gamma   90.00
#
_symmetry.space_group_name_H-M   'P 1'
#
loop_
_entity.id
_entity.type
_entity.pdbx_description
1 polymer ?
#
loop_
_entity_poly.entity_id
_entity_poly.type
_entity_poly.pdbx_seq_one_letter_code
_entity_poly.pdbx_strand_id
1 'polypeptide(L)'
;VVMPQSTSTAVIKLYGGSGYNVGSFEQAAISELVLRAGNGSPVGITATLWRRSPSAANEVAWVNTSGDTYDIYINIGQYAYWLIAQYDYTGNANVTLH
;
A
#
# COMPACT_ATOMS: atom_id res chain seq x y z
N VAL A 1 5.09 4.95 -7.14
CA VAL A 1 6.26 5.06 -6.22
C VAL A 1 7.54 5.10 -7.03
N VAL A 2 8.58 5.78 -6.55
CA VAL A 2 9.96 5.66 -7.06
C VAL A 2 10.79 4.99 -5.98
N MET A 3 11.35 3.82 -6.28
CA MET A 3 12.03 2.97 -5.31
C MET A 3 13.35 2.44 -5.88
N PRO A 4 14.45 3.21 -5.75
CA PRO A 4 15.76 2.76 -6.19
C PRO A 4 16.15 1.39 -5.64
N GLN A 5 16.85 0.57 -6.45
CA GLN A 5 17.40 -0.74 -6.08
C GLN A 5 18.56 -0.67 -5.06
N SER A 6 18.34 0.03 -3.95
CA SER A 6 19.32 0.33 -2.90
C SER A 6 18.63 0.40 -1.54
N THR A 7 17.98 -0.70 -1.13
CA THR A 7 17.29 -0.85 0.16
C THR A 7 16.14 0.13 0.43
N SER A 8 15.56 0.72 -0.62
CA SER A 8 14.38 1.57 -0.52
C SER A 8 13.24 0.84 0.19
N THR A 9 12.62 1.49 1.17
CA THR A 9 11.44 0.96 1.85
C THR A 9 10.37 2.05 1.89
N ALA A 10 9.13 1.67 1.61
CA ALA A 10 7.98 2.54 1.74
C ALA A 10 6.85 1.80 2.46
N VAL A 11 6.05 2.54 3.22
CA VAL A 11 4.84 2.04 3.86
C VAL A 11 3.67 2.94 3.47
N ILE A 12 2.53 2.32 3.15
CA ILE A 12 1.25 3.01 2.98
C ILE A 12 0.27 2.39 3.97
N LYS A 13 -0.30 3.21 4.85
CA LYS A 13 -1.32 2.81 5.83
C LYS A 13 -2.67 3.36 5.41
N LEU A 14 -3.67 2.51 5.40
CA LEU A 14 -5.06 2.88 5.16
C LEU A 14 -5.87 2.68 6.43
N TYR A 15 -6.65 3.69 6.81
CA TYR A 15 -7.60 3.63 7.91
C TYR A 15 -9.02 3.81 7.38
N GLY A 16 -9.92 2.97 7.89
CA GLY A 16 -11.25 2.77 7.33
C GLY A 16 -11.28 1.58 6.36
N GLY A 17 -12.45 0.97 6.23
CA GLY A 17 -12.68 -0.19 5.39
C GLY A 17 -13.92 -0.06 4.50
N SER A 18 -14.36 -1.20 3.99
CA SER A 18 -15.58 -1.34 3.21
C SER A 18 -16.83 -1.10 4.08
N GLY A 19 -17.52 0.01 3.83
CA GLY A 19 -18.75 0.44 4.52
C GLY A 19 -18.54 1.33 5.76
N TYR A 20 -19.65 1.83 6.33
CA TYR A 20 -19.66 2.85 7.39
C TYR A 20 -20.86 2.70 8.37
N ASN A 21 -21.31 1.47 8.58
CA ASN A 21 -22.43 1.12 9.45
C ASN A 21 -22.01 1.12 10.92
N VAL A 22 -22.75 1.85 11.76
CA VAL A 22 -22.57 1.84 13.21
C VAL A 22 -22.71 0.42 13.77
N GLY A 23 -21.80 0.02 14.66
CA GLY A 23 -21.78 -1.32 15.26
C GLY A 23 -21.10 -2.39 14.42
N SER A 24 -20.72 -2.10 13.17
CA SER A 24 -19.89 -2.99 12.36
C SER A 24 -18.40 -2.69 12.60
N PHE A 25 -17.87 -3.22 13.71
CA PHE A 25 -16.53 -2.89 14.19
C PHE A 25 -15.41 -3.20 13.18
N GLU A 26 -15.61 -4.20 12.33
CA GLU A 26 -14.66 -4.57 11.27
C GLU A 26 -14.49 -3.48 10.20
N GLN A 27 -15.42 -2.52 10.09
CA GLN A 27 -15.37 -1.43 9.11
C GLN A 27 -14.44 -0.27 9.54
N ALA A 28 -14.11 -0.18 10.84
CA ALA A 28 -13.02 0.66 11.34
C ALA A 28 -11.66 -0.03 11.11
N ALA A 29 -11.43 -0.46 9.87
CA ALA A 29 -10.32 -1.32 9.49
C ALA A 29 -8.98 -0.58 9.45
N ILE A 30 -7.90 -1.36 9.56
CA ILE A 30 -6.52 -0.90 9.32
C ILE A 30 -5.88 -1.85 8.31
N SER A 31 -5.32 -1.28 7.25
CA SER A 31 -4.46 -1.96 6.29
C SER A 31 -3.09 -1.30 6.25
N GLU A 32 -2.04 -2.11 6.11
CA GLU A 32 -0.67 -1.62 5.98
C GLU A 32 0.01 -2.34 4.81
N LEU A 33 0.34 -1.60 3.77
CA LEU A 33 1.14 -2.07 2.65
C LEU A 33 2.60 -1.69 2.89
N VAL A 34 3.47 -2.67 2.91
CA VAL A 34 4.92 -2.47 2.96
C VAL A 34 5.53 -2.84 1.61
N LEU A 35 6.31 -1.92 1.06
CA LEU A 35 7.08 -2.07 -0.18
C LEU A 35 8.56 -2.07 0.13
N ARG A 36 9.32 -2.97 -0.47
CA ARG A 36 10.78 -3.02 -0.36
C ARG A 36 11.43 -3.28 -1.71
N ALA A 37 12.38 -2.43 -2.08
CA ALA A 37 13.16 -2.62 -3.31
C ALA A 37 14.20 -3.73 -3.16
N GLY A 38 14.51 -4.37 -4.28
CA GLY A 38 15.64 -5.28 -4.41
C GLY A 38 16.99 -4.58 -4.27
N ASN A 39 18.04 -5.35 -4.46
CA ASN A 39 19.44 -4.90 -4.43
C ASN A 39 20.05 -4.78 -5.84
N GLY A 40 19.22 -4.79 -6.88
CA GLY A 40 19.65 -4.80 -8.28
C GLY A 40 19.87 -6.20 -8.86
N SER A 41 19.78 -7.25 -8.05
CA SER A 41 19.90 -8.64 -8.50
C SER A 41 19.20 -9.61 -7.52
N PRO A 42 17.90 -9.91 -7.69
CA PRO A 42 17.05 -9.47 -8.80
C PRO A 42 16.61 -7.99 -8.69
N VAL A 43 16.34 -7.37 -9.84
CA VAL A 43 15.69 -6.05 -9.92
C VAL A 43 14.20 -6.21 -9.67
N GLY A 44 13.63 -5.39 -8.80
CA GLY A 44 12.19 -5.40 -8.54
C GLY A 44 11.82 -4.77 -7.20
N ILE A 45 10.55 -4.94 -6.86
CA ILE A 45 10.04 -4.68 -5.51
C ILE A 45 9.31 -5.92 -5.00
N THR A 46 9.29 -6.06 -3.69
CA THR A 46 8.37 -6.94 -2.97
C THR A 46 7.31 -6.09 -2.30
N ALA A 47 6.06 -6.50 -2.39
CA ALA A 47 4.93 -5.88 -1.71
C ALA A 47 4.28 -6.86 -0.74
N THR A 48 3.93 -6.41 0.45
CA THR A 48 3.18 -7.23 1.42
C THR A 48 2.09 -6.38 2.05
N LEU A 49 0.84 -6.83 1.91
CA LEU A 49 -0.34 -6.18 2.48
C LEU A 49 -0.76 -6.92 3.75
N TRP A 50 -0.71 -6.21 4.88
CA TRP A 50 -1.21 -6.68 6.17
C TRP A 50 -2.59 -6.07 6.43
N ARG A 51 -3.53 -6.91 6.87
CA ARG A 51 -4.90 -6.51 7.21
C ARG A 51 -5.23 -6.93 8.63
N ARG A 52 -5.92 -6.06 9.38
CA ARG A 52 -6.39 -6.36 10.75
C ARG A 52 -7.85 -6.80 10.84
N SER A 53 -8.62 -6.58 9.79
CA SER A 53 -10.06 -6.86 9.73
C SER A 53 -10.49 -7.35 8.34
N PRO A 54 -11.59 -8.11 8.21
CA PRO A 54 -12.10 -8.56 6.91
C PRO A 54 -12.54 -7.44 5.98
N SER A 55 -12.99 -6.29 6.49
CA SER A 55 -13.42 -5.14 5.67
C SER A 55 -12.25 -4.28 5.16
N ALA A 56 -11.01 -4.67 5.43
CA ALA A 56 -9.82 -3.91 5.04
C ALA A 56 -9.48 -4.10 3.54
N ALA A 57 -8.38 -3.48 3.07
CA ALA A 57 -7.86 -3.75 1.73
C ALA A 57 -7.54 -5.24 1.53
N ASN A 58 -7.89 -5.75 0.35
CA ASN A 58 -7.89 -7.19 0.06
C ASN A 58 -6.63 -7.62 -0.68
N GLU A 59 -6.22 -6.86 -1.68
CA GLU A 59 -5.18 -7.29 -2.62
C GLU A 59 -4.28 -6.13 -2.99
N VAL A 60 -3.06 -6.45 -3.38
CA VAL A 60 -2.11 -5.50 -3.94
C VAL A 60 -1.56 -6.06 -5.25
N ALA A 61 -1.47 -5.19 -6.24
CA ALA A 61 -0.78 -5.44 -7.49
C ALA A 61 0.19 -4.30 -7.77
N TRP A 62 1.25 -4.57 -8.54
CA TRP A 62 2.20 -3.55 -8.95
C TRP A 62 2.69 -3.79 -10.37
N VAL A 63 3.04 -2.71 -11.04
CA VAL A 63 3.57 -2.72 -12.40
C VAL A 63 4.80 -1.83 -12.44
N ASN A 64 5.90 -2.32 -13.00
CA ASN A 64 7.05 -1.48 -13.31
C ASN A 64 6.73 -0.62 -14.53
N THR A 65 6.69 0.69 -14.35
CA THR A 65 6.33 1.63 -15.44
C THR A 65 7.57 2.19 -16.13
N SER A 66 8.67 2.37 -15.39
CA SER A 66 9.97 2.76 -15.95
C SER A 66 11.07 2.71 -14.88
N GLY A 67 12.16 1.99 -15.12
CA GLY A 67 13.33 1.96 -14.22
C GLY A 67 12.94 1.56 -12.80
N ASP A 68 13.17 2.46 -11.84
CA ASP A 68 12.79 2.29 -10.43
C ASP A 68 11.38 2.81 -10.08
N THR A 69 10.58 3.14 -11.10
CA THR A 69 9.22 3.65 -10.95
C THR A 69 8.21 2.52 -11.09
N TYR A 70 7.30 2.44 -10.13
CA TYR A 70 6.25 1.43 -10.08
C TYR A 70 4.90 2.08 -9.80
N ASP A 71 3.88 1.64 -10.52
CA ASP A 71 2.50 1.89 -10.15
C ASP A 71 2.05 0.82 -9.17
N ILE A 72 1.36 1.23 -8.12
CA ILE A 72 0.89 0.36 -7.04
C ILE A 72 -0.62 0.47 -6.99
N TYR A 73 -1.30 -0.67 -7.06
CA TYR A 73 -2.75 -0.77 -7.05
C TYR A 73 -3.17 -1.54 -5.80
N ILE A 74 -4.06 -0.96 -5.01
CA ILE A 74 -4.64 -1.59 -3.83
C ILE A 74 -6.12 -1.82 -4.08
N ASN A 75 -6.55 -3.08 -4.01
CA ASN A 75 -7.97 -3.42 -4.05
C ASN A 75 -8.59 -3.20 -2.67
N ILE A 76 -9.68 -2.42 -2.65
CA ILE A 76 -10.51 -2.22 -1.46
C ILE A 76 -11.94 -2.60 -1.83
N GLY A 77 -12.65 -3.25 -0.91
CA GLY A 77 -14.04 -3.65 -1.10
C GLY A 77 -14.98 -2.48 -1.39
N GLN A 78 -16.17 -2.80 -1.88
CA GLN A 78 -17.20 -1.80 -2.21
C GLN A 78 -17.54 -0.91 -1.00
N TYR A 79 -18.04 0.30 -1.28
CA TYR A 79 -18.46 1.25 -0.24
C TYR A 79 -17.33 1.73 0.69
N ALA A 80 -16.07 1.51 0.33
CA ALA A 80 -14.94 2.18 0.93
C ALA A 80 -14.90 3.65 0.46
N TYR A 81 -15.29 4.57 1.34
CA TYR A 81 -15.34 6.00 1.06
C TYR A 81 -14.67 6.81 2.15
N TRP A 82 -13.98 7.89 1.76
CA TRP A 82 -13.29 8.82 2.68
C TRP A 82 -12.27 8.14 3.62
N LEU A 83 -11.54 7.16 3.07
CA LEU A 83 -10.47 6.49 3.80
C LEU A 83 -9.30 7.46 4.03
N ILE A 84 -8.60 7.26 5.14
CA ILE A 84 -7.36 7.98 5.41
C ILE A 84 -6.21 7.18 4.82
N ALA A 85 -5.41 7.80 3.98
CA ALA A 85 -4.15 7.26 3.52
C ALA A 85 -2.98 8.04 4.14
N GLN A 86 -2.09 7.32 4.81
CA GLN A 86 -0.82 7.84 5.30
C GLN A 86 0.31 7.07 4.64
N TYR A 87 1.45 7.71 4.47
CA TYR A 87 2.63 7.05 3.94
C TYR A 87 3.90 7.57 4.60
N ASP A 88 4.93 6.74 4.57
CA ASP A 88 6.29 7.09 4.94
C ASP A 88 7.27 6.27 4.08
N TYR A 89 8.50 6.76 3.94
CA TYR A 89 9.50 6.11 3.10
C TYR A 89 10.94 6.50 3.49
N THR A 90 11.91 5.65 3.13
CA THR A 90 13.33 5.93 3.32
C THR A 90 13.80 7.09 2.44
N GLY A 91 14.81 7.85 2.88
CA GLY A 91 15.22 9.11 2.21
C GLY A 91 15.65 9.02 0.73
N ASN A 92 15.87 7.82 0.19
CA ASN A 92 16.16 7.57 -1.22
C ASN A 92 14.94 7.16 -2.06
N ALA A 93 13.77 7.03 -1.46
CA ALA A 93 12.52 6.64 -2.12
C ALA A 93 11.54 7.80 -2.20
N ASN A 94 10.45 7.60 -2.94
CA ASN A 94 9.33 8.53 -2.97
C ASN A 94 7.98 7.80 -3.15
N VAL A 95 6.96 8.30 -2.46
CA VAL A 95 5.57 7.90 -2.62
C VAL A 95 4.75 9.11 -3.05
N THR A 96 3.91 8.93 -4.07
CA THR A 96 2.87 9.85 -4.48
C THR A 96 1.55 9.09 -4.46
N LEU A 97 0.52 9.66 -3.84
CA LEU A 97 -0.83 9.12 -3.79
C LEU A 97 -1.75 9.87 -4.76
N HIS A 98 -2.69 9.14 -5.36
CA HIS A 98 -3.67 9.64 -6.32
C HIS A 98 -5.08 9.21 -5.90
#